data_AF-H8KLA0-F1
#
_entry.id   AF-H8KLA0-F1
#
_cell.length_a   1.000
_cell.length_b   1.000
_cell.length_c   1.000
_cell.angle_alpha   90.00
_cell.angle_beta   90.00
_cell.angle_gamma   90.00
#
_symmetry.space_group_name_H-M   'P 1'
#
loop_
_entity.id
_entity.type
_entity.pdbx_description
1 polymer ?
#
loop_
_entity_poly.entity_id
_entity_poly.type
_entity_poly.pdbx_seq_one_letter_code
_entity_poly.pdbx_strand_id
1 'polypeptide(L)'
;MLRPIDILINSFAQDKLGLEKLLIWFDTLAIIDKRKAVYWSRILLEQSRPDNELIESGIKQIPLKSTFTPIVLLNTKSFKIALTKIVELPDAEMKKAFITLISLFKVSDEKRREEWCKGICGHEWHDLDKLNIILNDEYLDSLRGKIQ
;
A
#
# COMPACT_ATOMS: atom_id res chain seq x y z
N MET A 1 -4.00 -12.64 13.82
CA MET A 1 -3.64 -13.17 12.49
C MET A 1 -3.88 -12.08 11.46
N LEU A 2 -2.83 -11.68 10.76
CA LEU A 2 -2.92 -10.69 9.69
C LEU A 2 -3.79 -11.22 8.55
N ARG A 3 -4.60 -10.35 7.93
CA ARG A 3 -5.36 -10.71 6.74
C ARG A 3 -4.42 -10.81 5.53
N PRO A 4 -4.80 -11.52 4.46
CA PRO A 4 -4.03 -11.58 3.21
C PRO A 4 -3.55 -10.22 2.71
N ILE A 5 -4.42 -9.21 2.75
CA ILE A 5 -4.06 -7.85 2.32
C ILE A 5 -2.97 -7.20 3.19
N ASP A 6 -3.01 -7.44 4.50
CA ASP A 6 -2.02 -6.90 5.43
C ASP A 6 -0.65 -7.52 5.15
N ILE A 7 -0.61 -8.83 4.93
CA ILE A 7 0.62 -9.57 4.58
C ILE A 7 1.20 -9.02 3.28
N LEU A 8 0.39 -8.90 2.24
CA LEU A 8 0.85 -8.50 0.90
C LEU A 8 1.34 -7.05 0.84
N ILE A 9 0.58 -6.09 1.39
CA ILE A 9 0.96 -4.67 1.37
C ILE A 9 2.20 -4.43 2.25
N ASN A 10 2.27 -5.03 3.45
CA ASN A 10 3.45 -4.86 4.31
C ASN A 10 4.67 -5.57 3.74
N SER A 11 4.51 -6.74 3.10
CA SER A 11 5.62 -7.42 2.41
C SER A 11 6.19 -6.55 1.28
N PHE A 12 5.33 -5.86 0.53
CA PHE A 12 5.77 -4.89 -0.47
C PHE A 12 6.48 -3.68 0.16
N ALA A 13 5.94 -3.12 1.24
CA ALA A 13 6.52 -2.00 1.95
C ALA A 13 7.88 -2.32 2.63
N GLN A 14 8.17 -3.60 2.84
CA GLN A 14 9.42 -4.12 3.40
C GLN A 14 10.33 -4.76 2.35
N ASP A 15 10.06 -4.55 1.06
CA ASP A 15 10.85 -5.11 -0.05
C ASP A 15 10.94 -6.64 -0.11
N LYS A 16 10.02 -7.34 0.58
CA LYS A 16 9.88 -8.80 0.55
C LYS A 16 9.01 -9.29 -0.61
N LEU A 17 8.21 -8.39 -1.21
CA LEU A 17 7.34 -8.69 -2.35
C LEU A 17 7.49 -7.60 -3.43
N GLY A 18 7.77 -8.00 -4.67
CA GLY A 18 7.83 -7.05 -5.79
C GLY A 18 6.45 -6.50 -6.19
N LEU A 19 6.44 -5.28 -6.73
CA LEU A 19 5.20 -4.63 -7.20
C LEU A 19 4.42 -5.49 -8.19
N GLU A 20 5.11 -6.16 -9.12
CA GLU A 20 4.48 -7.03 -10.12
C GLU A 20 3.62 -8.13 -9.48
N LYS A 21 4.19 -8.89 -8.52
CA LYS A 21 3.47 -9.96 -7.83
C LYS A 21 2.27 -9.43 -7.02
N LEU A 22 2.45 -8.27 -6.37
CA LEU A 22 1.35 -7.61 -5.66
C LEU A 22 0.23 -7.18 -6.63
N LEU A 23 0.57 -6.71 -7.82
CA LEU A 23 -0.42 -6.32 -8.83
C LEU A 23 -1.12 -7.52 -9.47
N ILE A 24 -0.43 -8.66 -9.64
CA ILE A 24 -1.06 -9.92 -10.06
C ILE A 24 -2.17 -10.29 -9.06
N TRP A 25 -1.88 -10.26 -7.75
CA TRP A 25 -2.91 -10.49 -6.73
C TRP A 25 -4.04 -9.46 -6.84
N PHE A 26 -3.73 -8.17 -6.90
CA PHE A 26 -4.73 -7.11 -6.98
C PHE A 26 -5.64 -7.27 -8.20
N ASP A 27 -5.09 -7.68 -9.35
CA ASP A 27 -5.85 -7.87 -10.58
C ASP A 27 -6.86 -9.02 -10.48
N THR A 28 -6.59 -10.04 -9.66
CA THR A 28 -7.53 -11.16 -9.39
C THR A 28 -8.76 -10.77 -8.58
N LEU A 29 -8.74 -9.61 -7.92
CA LEU A 29 -9.84 -9.17 -7.07
C LEU A 29 -11.07 -8.74 -7.89
N ALA A 30 -12.25 -9.10 -7.39
CA ALA A 30 -13.50 -8.50 -7.84
C ALA A 30 -13.47 -6.97 -7.60
N ILE A 31 -14.25 -6.20 -8.36
CA ILE A 31 -14.20 -4.74 -8.26
C ILE A 31 -14.50 -4.20 -6.86
N ILE A 32 -15.45 -4.83 -6.15
CA ILE A 32 -15.77 -4.47 -4.77
C ILE A 32 -14.57 -4.68 -3.82
N ASP A 33 -13.78 -5.71 -4.08
CA ASP A 33 -12.59 -6.02 -3.30
C ASP A 33 -11.42 -5.11 -3.70
N LYS A 34 -11.26 -4.77 -4.98
CA LYS A 34 -10.31 -3.71 -5.40
C LYS A 34 -10.57 -2.39 -4.66
N ARG A 35 -11.85 -2.00 -4.50
CA ARG A 35 -12.23 -0.82 -3.70
C ARG A 35 -11.85 -0.96 -2.23
N LYS A 36 -12.11 -2.12 -1.62
CA LYS A 36 -11.67 -2.40 -0.24
C LYS A 36 -10.15 -2.34 -0.11
N ALA A 37 -9.40 -2.84 -1.09
CA ALA A 37 -7.94 -2.83 -1.06
C ALA A 37 -7.37 -1.41 -1.17
N VAL A 38 -7.94 -0.58 -2.05
CA VAL A 38 -7.61 0.85 -2.16
C VAL A 38 -7.92 1.58 -0.85
N TYR A 39 -9.12 1.37 -0.29
CA TYR A 39 -9.50 1.97 0.99
C TYR A 39 -8.57 1.53 2.12
N TRP A 40 -8.25 0.24 2.20
CA TRP A 40 -7.34 -0.27 3.22
C TRP A 40 -5.93 0.29 3.09
N SER A 41 -5.42 0.43 1.86
CA SER A 41 -4.12 1.06 1.60
C SER A 41 -4.07 2.51 2.08
N ARG A 42 -5.17 3.25 1.92
CA ARG A 42 -5.31 4.60 2.51
C ARG A 42 -5.18 4.55 4.03
N ILE A 43 -5.86 3.62 4.70
CA ILE A 43 -5.81 3.51 6.16
C ILE A 43 -4.38 3.24 6.64
N LEU A 44 -3.66 2.31 5.99
CA LEU A 44 -2.26 2.01 6.31
C LEU A 44 -1.37 3.25 6.16
N LEU A 45 -1.52 4.00 5.07
CA LEU A 45 -0.80 5.25 4.82
C LEU A 45 -1.13 6.35 5.86
N GLU A 46 -2.39 6.49 6.27
CA GLU A 46 -2.75 7.45 7.33
C GLU A 46 -2.14 7.04 8.68
N GLN A 47 -2.10 5.74 8.98
CA GLN A 47 -1.55 5.19 10.23
C GLN A 47 -0.02 5.25 10.31
N SER A 48 0.66 5.22 9.15
CA SER A 48 2.12 5.40 9.08
C SER A 48 2.54 6.86 9.34
N ARG A 49 1.60 7.81 9.27
CA ARG A 49 1.77 9.24 9.61
C ARG A 49 2.93 9.92 8.84
N PRO A 50 2.89 9.94 7.50
CA PRO A 50 3.90 10.65 6.74
C PRO A 50 3.81 12.16 7.00
N ASP A 51 4.96 12.80 7.12
CA ASP A 51 5.06 14.27 7.10
C ASP A 51 5.07 14.82 5.66
N ASN A 52 4.99 16.15 5.53
CA ASN A 52 4.87 16.80 4.22
C ASN A 52 6.10 16.57 3.32
N GLU A 53 7.31 16.60 3.88
CA GLU A 53 8.54 16.36 3.11
C GLU A 53 8.60 14.93 2.56
N LEU A 54 8.16 13.97 3.38
CA LEU A 54 8.06 12.57 2.98
C LEU A 54 6.99 12.35 1.92
N ILE A 55 5.86 13.05 2.01
CA ILE A 55 4.81 13.01 0.98
C ILE A 55 5.36 13.54 -0.34
N GLU A 56 5.98 14.72 -0.35
CA GLU A 56 6.51 15.34 -1.57
C GLU A 56 7.61 14.50 -2.24
N SER A 57 8.54 13.98 -1.46
CA SER A 57 9.60 13.09 -1.96
C SER A 57 9.05 11.73 -2.39
N GLY A 58 8.08 11.18 -1.65
CA GLY A 58 7.41 9.92 -1.97
C GLY A 58 6.60 9.99 -3.26
N ILE A 59 5.91 11.10 -3.54
CA ILE A 59 5.14 11.30 -4.79
C ILE A 59 6.05 11.14 -6.02
N LYS A 60 7.28 11.63 -5.95
CA LYS A 60 8.27 11.55 -7.05
C LYS A 60 8.74 10.11 -7.33
N GLN A 61 8.59 9.21 -6.36
CA GLN A 61 9.02 7.81 -6.45
C GLN A 61 7.90 6.88 -6.94
N ILE A 62 6.66 7.39 -7.07
CA ILE A 62 5.54 6.56 -7.52
C ILE A 62 5.78 6.13 -8.98
N PRO A 63 5.69 4.84 -9.33
CA PRO A 63 5.96 4.32 -10.67
C PRO A 63 4.79 4.56 -11.64
N LEU A 64 4.28 5.78 -11.69
CA LEU A 64 3.17 6.21 -12.52
C LEU A 64 3.48 7.56 -13.17
N LYS A 65 2.81 7.86 -14.29
CA LYS A 65 2.89 9.19 -14.90
C LYS A 65 2.30 10.24 -13.95
N SER A 66 2.96 11.38 -13.83
CA SER A 66 2.51 12.50 -13.00
C SER A 66 1.14 13.06 -13.39
N THR A 67 0.70 12.80 -14.63
CA THR A 67 -0.60 13.21 -15.17
C THR A 67 -1.76 12.30 -14.76
N PHE A 68 -1.51 11.16 -14.12
CA PHE A 68 -2.57 10.29 -13.65
C PHE A 68 -3.33 10.91 -12.48
N THR A 69 -4.65 10.77 -12.50
CA THR A 69 -5.60 11.39 -11.55
C THR A 69 -5.18 11.30 -10.08
N PRO A 70 -4.80 10.13 -9.52
CA PRO A 70 -4.41 10.07 -8.11
C PRO A 70 -3.14 10.88 -7.80
N ILE A 71 -2.20 11.00 -8.75
CA ILE A 71 -0.98 11.83 -8.59
C ILE A 71 -1.32 13.32 -8.67
N VAL A 72 -2.18 13.70 -9.61
CA VAL A 72 -2.68 15.07 -9.73
C VAL A 72 -3.42 15.51 -8.46
N LEU A 73 -4.23 14.63 -7.87
CA LEU A 73 -4.93 14.91 -6.62
C LEU A 73 -3.95 15.19 -5.47
N LEU A 74 -2.89 14.39 -5.35
CA LEU A 74 -1.84 14.59 -4.33
C LEU A 74 -1.08 15.91 -4.52
N ASN A 75 -0.83 16.32 -5.76
CA ASN A 75 -0.11 17.56 -6.07
C ASN A 75 -0.96 18.83 -5.96
N THR A 76 -2.30 18.72 -6.02
CA THR A 76 -3.19 19.89 -6.14
C THR A 76 -4.16 20.08 -4.98
N LYS A 77 -4.17 19.15 -4.02
CA LYS A 77 -5.03 19.18 -2.83
C LYS A 77 -4.20 18.94 -1.58
N SER A 78 -4.73 19.34 -0.42
CA SER A 78 -4.14 18.91 0.84
C SER A 78 -4.18 17.39 0.95
N PHE A 79 -3.19 16.79 1.60
CA PHE A 79 -3.02 15.35 1.69
C PHE A 79 -4.32 14.64 2.11
N LYS A 80 -4.97 15.12 3.18
CA LYS A 80 -6.24 14.57 3.67
C LYS A 80 -7.36 14.60 2.61
N ILE A 81 -7.49 15.70 1.86
CA ILE A 81 -8.51 15.83 0.81
C ILE A 81 -8.16 14.91 -0.38
N ALA A 82 -6.88 14.82 -0.75
CA ALA A 82 -6.41 13.95 -1.80
C ALA A 82 -6.75 12.49 -1.50
N LEU A 83 -6.44 12.00 -0.28
CA LEU A 83 -6.73 10.62 0.13
C LEU A 83 -8.23 10.28 0.07
N THR A 84 -9.10 11.18 0.55
CA THR A 84 -10.56 10.99 0.42
C THR A 84 -10.98 10.89 -1.05
N LYS A 85 -10.49 11.78 -1.91
CA LYS A 85 -10.84 11.74 -3.33
C LYS A 85 -10.29 10.53 -4.07
N ILE A 86 -9.11 10.04 -3.71
CA ILE A 86 -8.48 8.87 -4.34
C ILE A 86 -9.33 7.61 -4.13
N VAL A 87 -9.86 7.39 -2.92
CA VAL A 87 -10.69 6.20 -2.64
C VAL A 87 -12.07 6.27 -3.31
N GLU A 88 -12.52 7.47 -3.67
CA GLU A 88 -13.79 7.74 -4.36
C GLU A 88 -13.68 7.70 -5.89
N LEU A 89 -12.48 7.49 -6.45
CA LEU A 89 -12.29 7.45 -7.89
C LEU A 89 -13.16 6.36 -8.58
N PRO A 90 -13.44 6.51 -9.89
CA PRO A 90 -14.14 5.49 -10.67
C PRO A 90 -13.39 4.15 -10.70
N ASP A 91 -14.11 3.07 -10.96
CA ASP A 91 -13.58 1.70 -10.97
C ASP A 91 -12.34 1.52 -11.87
N ALA A 92 -12.31 2.21 -13.01
CA ALA A 92 -11.20 2.21 -13.96
C ALA A 92 -9.88 2.77 -13.39
N GLU A 93 -9.93 3.52 -12.29
CA GLU A 93 -8.77 4.13 -11.64
C GLU A 93 -8.23 3.30 -10.47
N MET A 94 -8.92 2.23 -10.05
CA MET A 94 -8.59 1.49 -8.82
C MET A 94 -7.14 0.99 -8.79
N LYS A 95 -6.61 0.49 -9.92
CA LYS A 95 -5.21 0.02 -10.00
C LYS A 95 -4.21 1.17 -9.80
N LYS A 96 -4.47 2.33 -10.40
CA LYS A 96 -3.61 3.52 -10.26
C LYS A 96 -3.70 4.09 -8.84
N ALA A 97 -4.90 4.12 -8.27
CA ALA A 97 -5.14 4.53 -6.88
C ALA A 97 -4.39 3.61 -5.91
N PHE A 98 -4.48 2.30 -6.12
CA PHE A 98 -3.78 1.30 -5.30
C PHE A 98 -2.27 1.50 -5.36
N ILE A 99 -1.67 1.53 -6.55
CA ILE A 99 -0.22 1.75 -6.75
C ILE A 99 0.24 3.05 -6.06
N THR A 100 -0.54 4.12 -6.21
CA THR A 100 -0.25 5.43 -5.60
C THR A 100 -0.17 5.31 -4.07
N LEU A 101 -1.19 4.72 -3.44
CA LEU A 101 -1.29 4.64 -1.99
C LEU A 101 -0.23 3.70 -1.39
N ILE A 102 -0.01 2.51 -1.98
CA ILE A 102 1.00 1.57 -1.47
C ILE A 102 2.42 2.09 -1.65
N SER A 103 2.69 2.87 -2.70
CA SER A 103 4.03 3.44 -2.94
C SER A 103 4.35 4.51 -1.89
N LEU A 104 3.39 5.38 -1.57
CA LEU A 104 3.54 6.34 -0.47
C LEU A 104 3.61 5.63 0.89
N PHE A 105 2.80 4.59 1.08
CA PHE A 105 2.83 3.82 2.31
C PHE A 105 4.20 3.18 2.52
N LYS A 106 4.81 2.61 1.47
CA LYS A 106 6.15 2.02 1.54
C LYS A 106 7.17 3.00 2.12
N VAL A 107 7.29 4.19 1.53
CA VAL A 107 8.25 5.22 1.99
C VAL A 107 7.91 5.69 3.42
N SER A 108 6.62 5.82 3.74
CA SER A 108 6.18 6.20 5.07
C SER A 108 6.44 5.15 6.14
N ASP A 109 6.23 3.88 5.81
CA ASP A 109 6.46 2.75 6.71
C ASP A 109 7.96 2.55 6.95
N GLU A 110 8.79 2.70 5.90
CA GLU A 110 10.26 2.69 6.03
C GLU A 110 10.75 3.73 7.04
N LYS A 111 10.39 5.01 6.85
CA LYS A 111 10.74 6.08 7.80
C LYS A 111 10.27 5.77 9.22
N ARG A 112 9.03 5.29 9.37
CA ARG A 112 8.46 4.91 10.67
C ARG A 112 9.29 3.80 11.33
N ARG A 113 9.67 2.76 10.57
CA ARG A 113 10.47 1.64 11.07
C ARG A 113 11.84 2.11 11.54
N GLU A 114 12.49 2.97 10.77
CA GLU A 114 13.84 3.48 11.04
C GLU A 114 13.90 4.51 12.17
N GLU A 115 12.93 5.43 12.24
CA GLU A 115 13.01 6.56 13.17
C GLU A 115 12.26 6.31 14.49
N TRP A 116 11.09 5.67 14.42
CA TRP A 116 10.18 5.57 15.58
C TRP A 116 10.20 4.17 16.17
N CYS A 117 10.13 3.14 15.34
CA CYS A 117 10.08 1.77 15.82
C CYS A 117 11.45 1.25 16.21
N LYS A 118 12.53 1.54 15.45
CA LYS A 118 13.92 1.18 15.79
C LYS A 118 14.11 -0.26 16.32
N GLY A 119 13.35 -1.21 15.77
CA GLY A 119 13.38 -2.62 16.20
C GLY A 119 12.75 -2.92 17.57
N ILE A 120 12.16 -1.94 18.26
CA ILE A 120 11.51 -2.11 19.57
C ILE A 120 9.98 -2.25 19.48
N CYS A 121 9.38 -2.10 18.29
CA CYS A 121 7.94 -2.28 18.14
C CYS A 121 7.55 -3.77 18.12
N GLY A 122 6.46 -4.12 18.82
CA GLY A 122 5.90 -5.47 18.83
C GLY A 122 4.77 -5.69 17.80
N HIS A 123 4.65 -4.86 16.78
CA HIS A 123 3.57 -5.00 15.79
C HIS A 123 3.84 -6.21 14.87
N GLU A 124 2.85 -7.09 14.73
CA GLU A 124 2.95 -8.31 13.91
C GLU A 124 3.34 -8.01 12.45
N TRP A 125 2.91 -6.88 11.88
CA TRP A 125 3.20 -6.52 10.50
C TRP A 125 4.61 -5.95 10.27
N HIS A 126 5.35 -5.58 11.31
CA HIS A 126 6.76 -5.18 11.22
C HIS A 126 7.73 -6.35 11.43
N ASP A 127 7.20 -7.50 11.82
CA ASP A 127 7.97 -8.72 12.06
C ASP A 127 7.37 -9.89 11.28
N LEU A 128 7.29 -9.71 9.95
CA LEU A 128 6.72 -10.71 9.06
C LEU A 128 7.50 -12.04 9.09
N ASP A 129 8.79 -12.00 9.47
CA ASP A 129 9.61 -13.21 9.56
C ASP A 129 9.17 -14.12 10.71
N LYS A 130 8.66 -13.56 11.82
CA LYS A 130 8.03 -14.35 12.89
C LYS A 130 6.77 -15.09 12.47
N LEU A 131 6.14 -14.69 11.37
CA LEU A 131 4.95 -15.37 10.86
C LEU A 131 5.30 -16.68 10.11
N ASN A 132 6.59 -16.97 9.89
CA ASN A 132 7.06 -18.12 9.12
C ASN A 132 6.39 -18.24 7.73
N ILE A 133 6.04 -17.09 7.13
CA ILE A 133 5.41 -17.03 5.82
C ILE A 133 6.50 -17.03 4.75
N ILE A 134 6.46 -18.01 3.85
CA ILE A 134 7.29 -18.03 2.65
C ILE A 134 6.44 -17.53 1.49
N LEU A 135 6.78 -16.35 0.95
CA LEU A 135 6.06 -15.72 -0.18
C LEU A 135 6.41 -16.36 -1.53
N ASN A 136 6.34 -17.70 -1.59
CA ASN A 136 6.48 -18.45 -2.84
C ASN A 136 5.19 -18.35 -3.68
N ASP A 137 5.27 -18.82 -4.93
CA ASP A 137 4.15 -18.68 -5.85
C ASP A 137 2.91 -19.48 -5.41
N GLU A 138 3.09 -20.61 -4.72
CA GLU A 138 1.99 -21.42 -4.15
C GLU A 138 1.23 -20.65 -3.05
N TYR A 139 1.96 -20.03 -2.13
CA TYR A 139 1.36 -19.22 -1.08
C TYR A 139 0.63 -18.02 -1.66
N LEU A 140 1.24 -17.31 -2.62
CA LEU A 140 0.60 -16.18 -3.29
C LEU A 140 -0.65 -16.59 -4.08
N ASP A 141 -0.63 -17.77 -4.73
CA ASP A 141 -1.80 -18.34 -5.40
C ASP A 141 -2.92 -18.63 -4.40
N SER A 142 -2.59 -19.12 -3.20
CA SER A 142 -3.56 -19.35 -2.12
C SER A 142 -4.28 -18.08 -1.65
N LEU A 143 -3.69 -16.89 -1.88
CA LEU A 143 -4.25 -15.58 -1.54
C LEU A 143 -5.05 -14.93 -2.68
N ARG A 144 -5.11 -15.54 -3.88
CA ARG A 144 -5.85 -14.99 -5.02
C ARG A 144 -7.33 -14.75 -4.68
N GLY A 145 -7.85 -13.60 -5.10
CA GLY A 145 -9.23 -13.20 -4.82
C GLY A 145 -9.54 -12.91 -3.34
N LYS A 146 -8.56 -13.02 -2.42
CA LYS A 146 -8.80 -12.88 -0.97
C LYS A 146 -8.29 -11.53 -0.45
N ILE A 147 -9.12 -10.90 0.38
CA ILE A 147 -8.77 -9.72 1.17
C ILE A 147 -8.77 -10.02 2.67
N GLN A 148 -9.65 -10.91 3.13
CA GLN A 148 -9.77 -11.35 4.52
C GLN A 148 -9.19 -12.74 4.72
#